data_AF-A0A942ABH1-F1
#
_entry.id   AF-A0A942ABH1-F1
#
_cell.length_a   1.000
_cell.length_b   1.000
_cell.length_c   1.000
_cell.angle_alpha   90.00
_cell.angle_beta   90.00
_cell.angle_gamma   90.00
#
_symmetry.space_group_name_H-M   'P 1'
#
loop_
_entity.id
_entity.type
_entity.pdbx_description
1 polymer ?
#
loop_
_entity_poly.entity_id
_entity_poly.type
_entity_poly.pdbx_seq_one_letter_code
_entity_poly.pdbx_strand_id
1 'polypeptide(L)'
;MFATLLQSSYFALFLIVALGFILGRIQIKGLSLDVSAVIFIALLFGHFGVIIPKELGNFGLVLFIFTIGIQAGPGFFDSFRSKGKTLIILTLLIVGSACLTGLIFKYALGIDTPSIVGLIAGALTSTPGLAVAIDTTQSSSASIAYGIAYPFGVIGVILFVKLLPKILRIDLNAEAQALEAKRKGKYPP
;
A
#
# COMPACT_ATOMS: atom_id res chain seq x y z
N MET A 1 23.11 -21.47 -16.68
CA MET A 1 21.80 -21.52 -17.35
C MET A 1 20.70 -20.85 -16.52
N PHE A 2 20.39 -21.31 -15.29
CA PHE A 2 19.37 -20.67 -14.45
C PHE A 2 19.76 -19.24 -13.99
N ALA A 3 21.02 -19.02 -13.59
CA ALA A 3 21.56 -17.69 -13.28
C ALA A 3 21.52 -16.74 -14.50
N THR A 4 21.66 -17.28 -15.71
CA THR A 4 21.61 -16.55 -16.98
C THR A 4 20.18 -16.14 -17.35
N LEU A 5 19.19 -16.97 -17.01
CA LEU A 5 17.76 -16.64 -17.14
C LEU A 5 17.32 -15.59 -16.11
N LEU A 6 17.86 -15.62 -14.89
CA LEU A 6 17.62 -14.59 -13.87
C LEU A 6 18.24 -13.22 -14.23
N GLN A 7 19.24 -13.20 -15.11
CA GLN A 7 19.76 -11.96 -15.70
C GLN A 7 18.80 -11.32 -16.72
N SER A 8 17.87 -12.10 -17.29
CA SER A 8 16.78 -11.54 -18.09
C SER A 8 15.79 -10.88 -17.14
N SER A 9 15.80 -9.55 -17.08
CA SER A 9 14.97 -8.76 -16.18
C SER A 9 13.47 -9.08 -16.30
N TYR A 10 13.01 -9.45 -17.49
CA TYR A 10 11.62 -9.84 -17.74
C TYR A 10 11.27 -11.19 -17.08
N PHE A 11 12.17 -12.17 -17.16
CA PHE A 11 11.96 -13.47 -16.54
C PHE A 11 12.00 -13.36 -15.02
N ALA A 12 12.94 -12.60 -14.48
CA ALA A 12 13.02 -12.31 -13.04
C ALA A 12 11.76 -11.60 -12.53
N LEU A 13 11.28 -10.56 -13.23
CA LEU A 13 10.03 -9.86 -12.90
C LEU A 13 8.84 -10.82 -12.89
N PHE A 14 8.69 -11.64 -13.95
CA PHE A 14 7.62 -12.64 -14.03
C PHE A 14 7.66 -13.62 -12.86
N LEU A 15 8.84 -14.14 -12.52
CA LEU A 15 9.01 -15.08 -11.43
C LEU A 15 8.68 -14.44 -10.07
N ILE A 16 9.14 -13.21 -9.82
CA ILE A 16 8.84 -12.44 -8.60
C ILE A 16 7.33 -12.24 -8.45
N VAL A 17 6.66 -11.83 -9.52
CA VAL A 17 5.20 -11.61 -9.51
C VAL A 17 4.46 -12.93 -9.32
N ALA A 18 4.82 -13.99 -10.05
CA ALA A 18 4.19 -15.29 -9.95
C ALA A 18 4.32 -15.90 -8.55
N LEU A 19 5.53 -15.93 -8.00
CA LEU A 19 5.78 -16.42 -6.64
C LEU A 19 5.10 -15.55 -5.59
N GLY A 20 5.11 -14.22 -5.78
CA GLY A 20 4.41 -13.27 -4.92
C GLY A 20 2.91 -13.54 -4.87
N PHE A 21 2.26 -13.75 -6.02
CA PHE A 21 0.82 -14.07 -6.06
C PHE A 21 0.51 -15.44 -5.44
N ILE A 22 1.33 -16.46 -5.69
CA ILE A 22 1.17 -17.78 -5.07
C ILE A 22 1.25 -17.66 -3.55
N LEU A 23 2.26 -16.95 -3.04
CA LEU A 23 2.43 -16.70 -1.61
C LEU A 23 1.28 -15.85 -1.03
N GLY A 24 0.81 -14.84 -1.77
CA GLY A 24 -0.26 -13.95 -1.36
C GLY A 24 -1.62 -14.62 -1.18
N ARG A 25 -1.86 -15.71 -1.92
CA ARG A 25 -3.07 -16.56 -1.81
C ARG A 25 -3.08 -17.43 -0.56
N ILE A 26 -1.93 -17.65 0.09
CA ILE A 26 -1.85 -18.48 1.29
C ILE A 26 -2.54 -17.75 2.45
N GLN A 27 -3.58 -18.38 3.00
CA GLN A 27 -4.34 -17.85 4.12
C GLN A 27 -3.84 -18.46 5.43
N ILE A 28 -3.35 -17.61 6.33
CA ILE A 28 -2.96 -18.03 7.68
C ILE A 28 -3.96 -17.41 8.65
N LYS A 29 -4.74 -18.23 9.36
CA LYS A 29 -5.74 -17.77 10.37
C LYS A 29 -6.77 -16.77 9.80
N GLY A 30 -7.17 -16.92 8.55
CA GLY A 30 -8.13 -16.03 7.88
C GLY A 30 -7.58 -14.64 7.56
N LEU A 31 -6.25 -14.51 7.46
CA LEU A 31 -5.52 -13.35 6.97
C LEU A 31 -4.72 -13.78 5.73
N SER A 32 -4.84 -13.04 4.64
CA SER A 32 -4.03 -13.20 3.43
C SER A 32 -3.25 -11.91 3.17
N LEU A 33 -1.99 -12.05 2.75
CA LEU A 33 -1.19 -10.89 2.34
C LEU A 33 -1.61 -10.35 0.97
N ASP A 34 -2.27 -11.18 0.14
CA ASP A 34 -2.74 -10.82 -1.20
C ASP A 34 -1.59 -10.24 -2.07
N VAL A 35 -1.86 -9.22 -2.89
CA VAL A 35 -0.88 -8.59 -3.80
C VAL A 35 0.37 -8.08 -3.05
N SER A 36 0.25 -7.77 -1.76
CA SER A 36 1.36 -7.35 -0.89
C SER A 36 2.52 -8.33 -0.85
N ALA A 37 2.24 -9.63 -1.02
CA ALA A 37 3.25 -10.69 -0.98
C ALA A 37 4.34 -10.51 -2.06
N VAL A 38 3.99 -9.86 -3.18
CA VAL A 38 4.91 -9.55 -4.28
C VAL A 38 6.07 -8.66 -3.81
N ILE A 39 5.82 -7.72 -2.89
CA ILE A 39 6.87 -6.82 -2.36
C ILE A 39 7.93 -7.59 -1.57
N PHE A 40 7.52 -8.57 -0.75
CA PHE A 40 8.47 -9.37 0.03
C PHE A 40 9.31 -10.28 -0.85
N ILE A 41 8.70 -10.92 -1.85
CA ILE A 41 9.44 -11.72 -2.82
C ILE A 41 10.39 -10.83 -3.62
N ALA A 42 9.96 -9.63 -4.04
CA ALA A 42 10.84 -8.69 -4.74
C ALA A 42 12.04 -8.26 -3.87
N LEU A 43 11.82 -7.99 -2.58
CA LEU A 43 12.89 -7.65 -1.63
C LEU A 43 13.86 -8.82 -1.43
N LEU A 44 13.35 -10.05 -1.33
CA LEU A 44 14.15 -11.28 -1.21
C LEU A 44 15.04 -11.47 -2.44
N PHE A 45 14.49 -11.36 -3.64
CA PHE A 45 15.24 -11.45 -4.89
C PHE A 45 16.26 -10.30 -5.01
N GLY A 46 15.87 -9.09 -4.59
CA GLY A 46 16.78 -7.93 -4.51
C GLY A 46 17.96 -8.16 -3.56
N HIS A 47 17.75 -8.84 -2.43
CA HIS A 47 18.83 -9.24 -1.52
C HIS A 47 19.82 -10.21 -2.17
N PHE A 48 19.36 -11.10 -3.05
CA PHE A 48 20.22 -11.97 -3.86
C PHE A 48 20.86 -11.27 -5.08
N GLY A 49 20.73 -9.95 -5.21
CA GLY A 49 21.37 -9.17 -6.27
C GLY A 49 20.59 -9.15 -7.60
N VAL A 50 19.32 -9.56 -7.61
CA VAL A 50 18.47 -9.44 -8.79
C VAL A 50 18.04 -7.98 -8.96
N ILE A 51 18.51 -7.33 -10.02
CA ILE A 51 18.22 -5.93 -10.32
C ILE A 51 17.24 -5.87 -11.48
N ILE A 52 16.12 -5.20 -11.27
CA ILE A 52 15.12 -4.91 -12.31
C ILE A 52 15.34 -3.48 -12.83
N PRO A 53 15.35 -3.26 -14.16
CA PRO A 53 15.48 -1.93 -14.77
C PRO A 53 14.43 -0.96 -14.26
N LYS A 54 14.83 0.29 -13.97
CA LYS A 54 13.94 1.34 -13.44
C LYS A 54 12.79 1.64 -14.39
N GLU A 55 13.01 1.47 -15.69
CA GLU A 55 12.05 1.70 -16.77
C GLU A 55 10.81 0.81 -16.62
N LEU A 56 10.99 -0.45 -16.20
CA LEU A 56 9.87 -1.36 -15.92
C LEU A 56 9.07 -0.92 -14.70
N GLY A 57 9.74 -0.43 -13.65
CA GLY A 57 9.10 0.14 -12.48
C GLY A 57 8.28 1.39 -12.81
N ASN A 58 8.85 2.30 -13.60
CA ASN A 58 8.18 3.52 -14.06
C ASN A 58 6.97 3.19 -14.93
N PHE A 59 7.10 2.22 -15.85
CA PHE A 59 5.99 1.76 -16.66
C PHE A 59 4.84 1.22 -15.81
N GLY A 60 5.15 0.35 -14.83
CA GLY A 60 4.15 -0.17 -13.89
C GLY A 60 3.47 0.93 -13.06
N LEU A 61 4.24 1.91 -12.57
CA LEU A 61 3.71 3.06 -11.83
C LEU A 61 2.77 3.92 -12.68
N VAL A 62 3.13 4.19 -13.93
CA VAL A 62 2.29 4.96 -14.86
C VAL A 62 0.96 4.24 -15.11
N LEU A 63 1.00 2.93 -15.39
CA LEU A 63 -0.22 2.12 -15.55
C LEU A 63 -1.08 2.12 -14.28
N PHE A 64 -0.45 2.04 -13.11
CA PHE A 64 -1.13 2.07 -11.82
C PHE A 64 -1.83 3.41 -11.57
N ILE A 65 -1.11 4.53 -11.71
CA ILE A 65 -1.67 5.88 -11.51
C ILE A 65 -2.77 6.17 -12.55
N PHE A 66 -2.56 5.79 -13.81
CA PHE A 66 -3.56 5.95 -14.87
C PHE A 66 -4.85 5.19 -14.54
N THR A 67 -4.72 3.94 -14.12
CA THR A 67 -5.86 3.08 -13.76
C THR A 67 -6.63 3.65 -12.56
N ILE A 68 -5.93 4.11 -11.52
CA ILE A 68 -6.55 4.79 -10.37
C ILE A 68 -7.24 6.07 -10.81
N GLY A 69 -6.60 6.87 -11.68
CA GLY A 69 -7.16 8.12 -12.18
C GLY A 69 -8.49 7.93 -12.91
N ILE A 70 -8.58 6.93 -13.79
CA ILE A 70 -9.82 6.61 -14.51
C ILE A 70 -10.89 6.06 -13.57
N GLN A 71 -10.54 5.18 -12.62
CA GLN A 71 -11.52 4.60 -11.69
C GLN A 71 -12.05 5.61 -10.68
N ALA A 72 -11.18 6.46 -10.12
CA ALA A 72 -11.54 7.44 -9.11
C ALA A 72 -12.16 8.71 -9.72
N GLY A 73 -11.89 9.02 -10.99
CA GLY A 73 -12.31 10.24 -11.68
C GLY A 73 -13.81 10.54 -11.60
N PRO A 74 -14.71 9.63 -12.02
CA PRO A 74 -16.16 9.87 -12.06
C PRO A 74 -16.77 10.24 -10.70
N GLY A 75 -16.24 9.69 -9.60
CA GLY A 75 -16.75 9.94 -8.25
C GLY A 75 -16.01 11.02 -7.46
N PHE A 76 -14.90 11.54 -7.99
CA PHE A 76 -14.02 12.46 -7.27
C PHE A 76 -14.72 13.77 -6.91
N PHE A 77 -15.30 14.45 -7.90
CA PHE A 77 -15.92 15.77 -7.70
C PHE A 77 -17.16 15.68 -6.81
N ASP A 78 -17.97 14.64 -6.97
CA ASP A 78 -19.15 14.42 -6.12
C ASP A 78 -18.77 14.15 -4.66
N SER A 79 -17.74 13.32 -4.45
CA SER A 79 -17.20 13.02 -3.12
C SER A 79 -16.55 14.27 -2.50
N PHE A 80 -15.85 15.07 -3.29
CA PHE A 80 -15.21 16.29 -2.83
C PHE A 80 -16.24 17.38 -2.49
N ARG A 81 -17.29 17.55 -3.30
CA ARG A 81 -18.34 18.53 -3.04
C ARG A 81 -19.16 18.18 -1.79
N SER A 82 -19.44 16.90 -1.57
CA SER A 82 -20.25 16.43 -0.45
C SER A 82 -19.45 16.27 0.86
N LYS A 83 -18.21 15.77 0.78
CA LYS A 83 -17.40 15.38 1.95
C LYS A 83 -15.98 15.96 1.95
N GLY A 84 -15.63 16.85 1.02
CA GLY A 84 -14.26 17.33 0.81
C GLY A 84 -13.62 17.92 2.06
N LYS A 85 -14.34 18.74 2.84
CA LYS A 85 -13.83 19.29 4.11
C LYS A 85 -13.41 18.18 5.08
N THR A 86 -14.26 17.19 5.28
CA THR A 86 -13.97 16.03 6.16
C THR A 86 -12.79 15.23 5.64
N LEU A 87 -12.71 14.97 4.33
CA LEU A 87 -11.62 14.23 3.71
C LEU A 87 -10.28 14.97 3.84
N ILE A 88 -10.26 16.30 3.65
CA ILE A 88 -9.05 17.13 3.79
C ILE A 88 -8.56 17.10 5.23
N ILE A 89 -9.44 17.35 6.20
CA ILE A 89 -9.06 17.35 7.63
C ILE A 89 -8.51 15.98 8.02
N LEU A 90 -9.18 14.90 7.63
CA LEU A 90 -8.73 13.55 7.93
C LEU A 90 -7.36 13.25 7.28
N THR A 91 -7.16 13.67 6.03
CA THR A 91 -5.87 13.52 5.34
C THR A 91 -4.76 14.28 6.05
N LEU A 92 -4.99 15.54 6.43
CA LEU A 92 -4.03 16.35 7.17
C LEU A 92 -3.68 15.73 8.53
N LEU A 93 -4.67 15.18 9.24
CA LEU A 93 -4.43 14.52 10.52
C LEU A 93 -3.61 13.24 10.37
N ILE A 94 -3.97 12.37 9.42
CA ILE A 94 -3.28 11.09 9.20
C ILE A 94 -1.85 11.34 8.68
N VAL A 95 -1.69 12.14 7.63
CA VAL A 95 -0.37 12.43 7.05
C VAL A 95 0.47 13.27 8.02
N GLY A 96 -0.14 14.26 8.67
CA GLY A 96 0.54 15.11 9.65
C GLY A 96 1.03 14.32 10.86
N SER A 97 0.22 13.41 11.41
CA SER A 97 0.65 12.53 12.50
C SER A 97 1.77 11.59 12.05
N ALA A 98 1.66 10.98 10.88
CA ALA A 98 2.73 10.12 10.35
C ALA A 98 4.05 10.88 10.14
N CYS A 99 4.00 12.10 9.60
CA CYS A 99 5.17 12.97 9.46
C CYS A 99 5.76 13.36 10.81
N LEU A 100 4.92 13.73 11.78
CA LEU A 100 5.38 14.09 13.13
C LEU A 100 6.07 12.89 13.81
N THR A 101 5.45 11.71 13.76
CA THR A 101 6.05 10.47 14.27
C THR A 101 7.38 10.14 13.57
N GLY A 102 7.45 10.31 12.25
CA GLY A 102 8.69 10.11 11.49
C GLY A 102 9.79 11.09 11.86
N LEU A 103 9.47 12.38 12.08
CA LEU A 103 10.44 13.37 12.56
C LEU A 103 10.93 13.05 13.96
N ILE A 104 10.04 12.64 14.87
CA ILE A 104 10.42 12.21 16.22
C ILE A 104 11.43 11.06 16.13
N PHE A 105 11.15 10.02 15.33
CA PHE A 105 12.08 8.90 15.18
C PHE A 105 13.39 9.29 14.48
N LYS A 106 13.36 10.20 13.51
CA LYS A 106 14.57 10.74 12.89
C LYS A 106 15.52 11.33 13.93
N TYR A 107 15.01 12.20 14.81
CA TYR A 107 15.85 12.90 15.78
C TYR A 107 16.13 12.06 17.04
N ALA A 108 15.21 11.18 17.46
CA ALA A 108 15.39 10.34 18.64
C ALA A 108 16.28 9.11 18.38
N LEU A 109 16.17 8.48 17.20
CA LEU A 109 16.88 7.24 16.85
C LEU A 109 17.97 7.46 15.79
N GLY A 110 18.09 8.66 15.23
CA GLY A 110 19.12 8.98 14.23
C GLY A 110 18.92 8.31 12.87
N ILE A 111 17.69 7.91 12.53
CA ILE A 111 17.37 7.23 11.26
C ILE A 111 17.51 8.23 10.10
N ASP A 112 18.10 7.78 8.98
CA ASP A 112 18.30 8.60 7.80
C ASP A 112 16.97 9.02 7.13
N THR A 113 17.00 10.17 6.43
CA THR A 113 15.79 10.73 5.79
C THR A 113 15.16 9.78 4.76
N PRO A 114 15.92 9.13 3.85
CA PRO A 114 15.35 8.15 2.93
C PRO A 114 14.59 7.02 3.62
N SER A 115 15.17 6.43 4.67
CA SER A 115 14.50 5.39 5.45
C SER A 115 13.23 5.90 6.13
N ILE A 116 13.23 7.09 6.73
CA ILE A 116 12.03 7.66 7.37
C ILE A 116 10.89 7.88 6.37
N VAL A 117 11.18 8.46 5.20
CA VAL A 117 10.15 8.68 4.18
C VAL A 117 9.63 7.35 3.63
N GLY A 118 10.51 6.35 3.48
CA GLY A 118 10.13 4.97 3.15
C GLY A 118 9.23 4.33 4.21
N LEU A 119 9.56 4.47 5.50
CA LEU A 119 8.74 4.00 6.63
C LEU A 119 7.35 4.64 6.62
N ILE A 120 7.26 5.97 6.42
CA ILE A 120 5.99 6.69 6.34
C ILE A 120 5.16 6.16 5.17
N ALA A 121 5.76 6.06 3.98
CA ALA A 121 5.08 5.56 2.79
C ALA A 121 4.60 4.10 2.99
N GLY A 122 5.39 3.25 3.66
CA GLY A 122 5.04 1.87 3.96
C GLY A 122 3.92 1.76 5.00
N ALA A 123 4.02 2.52 6.09
CA ALA A 123 3.00 2.56 7.14
C ALA A 123 1.65 3.07 6.63
N LEU A 124 1.68 4.07 5.74
CA LEU A 124 0.48 4.58 5.05
C LEU A 124 0.09 3.75 3.82
N THR A 125 0.81 2.65 3.53
CA THR A 125 0.58 1.78 2.37
C THR A 125 0.50 2.54 1.03
N SER A 126 1.23 3.65 0.92
CA SER A 126 1.17 4.58 -0.22
C SER A 126 2.28 4.29 -1.24
N THR A 127 1.97 3.44 -2.22
CA THR A 127 2.89 3.08 -3.31
C THR A 127 3.33 4.29 -4.16
N PRO A 128 2.46 5.27 -4.51
CA PRO A 128 2.89 6.50 -5.17
C PRO A 128 3.84 7.34 -4.29
N GLY A 129 3.58 7.37 -2.97
CA GLY A 129 4.45 8.04 -2.01
C GLY A 129 5.86 7.44 -1.99
N LEU A 130 5.97 6.10 -2.07
CA LEU A 130 7.26 5.43 -2.21
C LEU A 130 7.95 5.80 -3.53
N ALA A 131 7.23 5.83 -4.65
CA ALA A 131 7.82 6.17 -5.94
C ALA A 131 8.45 7.57 -5.92
N VAL A 132 7.74 8.55 -5.36
CA VAL A 132 8.27 9.91 -5.16
C VAL A 132 9.47 9.90 -4.21
N ALA A 133 9.42 9.11 -3.13
CA ALA A 133 10.53 8.98 -2.20
C ALA A 133 11.79 8.42 -2.86
N ILE A 134 11.67 7.36 -3.67
CA ILE A 134 12.79 6.76 -4.41
C ILE A 134 13.35 7.77 -5.43
N ASP A 135 12.48 8.45 -6.18
CA ASP A 135 12.91 9.41 -7.19
C ASP A 135 13.61 10.64 -6.58
N THR A 136 13.11 11.11 -5.44
CA THR A 136 13.69 12.27 -4.73
C THR A 136 15.00 11.91 -4.00
N THR A 137 15.05 10.74 -3.37
CA THR A 137 16.20 10.35 -2.53
C THR A 137 17.29 9.59 -3.29
N GLN A 138 16.95 9.01 -4.45
CA GLN A 138 17.79 8.11 -5.24
C GLN A 138 18.45 7.00 -4.40
N SER A 139 17.78 6.58 -3.33
CA SER A 139 18.31 5.64 -2.33
C SER A 139 17.45 4.39 -2.22
N SER A 140 18.11 3.23 -2.22
CA SER A 140 17.47 1.93 -1.97
C SER A 140 16.94 1.80 -0.54
N SER A 141 17.43 2.62 0.41
CA SER A 141 16.98 2.60 1.80
C SER A 141 15.48 2.91 1.92
N ALA A 142 14.94 3.78 1.07
CA ALA A 142 13.51 4.08 1.04
C ALA A 142 12.66 2.85 0.69
N SER A 143 13.07 2.07 -0.31
CA SER A 143 12.40 0.83 -0.72
C SER A 143 12.46 -0.24 0.36
N ILE A 144 13.61 -0.39 1.01
CA ILE A 144 13.81 -1.35 2.10
C ILE A 144 12.93 -0.99 3.30
N ALA A 145 12.99 0.27 3.74
CA ALA A 145 12.18 0.77 4.84
C ALA A 145 10.67 0.64 4.57
N TYR A 146 10.23 0.93 3.35
CA TYR A 146 8.85 0.68 2.92
C TYR A 146 8.48 -0.80 3.06
N GLY A 147 9.32 -1.70 2.55
CA GLY A 147 9.09 -3.15 2.64
C GLY A 147 8.97 -3.65 4.09
N ILE A 148 9.73 -3.05 5.01
CA ILE A 148 9.65 -3.37 6.45
C ILE A 148 8.35 -2.83 7.06
N ALA A 149 7.95 -1.59 6.77
CA ALA A 149 6.77 -0.97 7.37
C ALA A 149 5.43 -1.47 6.78
N TYR A 150 5.43 -1.87 5.52
CA TYR A 150 4.24 -2.28 4.78
C TYR A 150 3.41 -3.39 5.46
N PRO A 151 3.98 -4.54 5.93
CA PRO A 151 3.19 -5.56 6.60
C PRO A 151 2.52 -5.04 7.88
N PHE A 152 3.18 -4.15 8.62
CA PHE A 152 2.57 -3.55 9.82
C PHE A 152 1.40 -2.64 9.46
N GLY A 153 1.49 -1.89 8.35
CA GLY A 153 0.37 -1.11 7.81
C GLY A 153 -0.82 -2.00 7.46
N VAL A 154 -0.60 -3.05 6.67
CA VAL A 154 -1.67 -3.97 6.25
C VAL A 154 -2.27 -4.73 7.45
N ILE A 155 -1.44 -5.34 8.29
CA ILE A 155 -1.91 -6.08 9.48
C ILE A 155 -2.64 -5.14 10.43
N GLY A 156 -2.14 -3.92 10.63
CA GLY A 156 -2.76 -2.90 11.47
C GLY A 156 -4.18 -2.55 11.00
N VAL A 157 -4.35 -2.30 9.70
CA VAL A 157 -5.67 -2.02 9.11
C VAL A 157 -6.60 -3.21 9.25
N ILE A 158 -6.13 -4.43 8.95
CA ILE A 158 -6.99 -5.63 9.06
C ILE A 158 -7.41 -5.88 10.52
N LEU A 159 -6.48 -5.74 11.46
CA LEU A 159 -6.77 -5.88 12.89
C LEU A 159 -7.79 -4.83 13.31
N PHE A 160 -7.62 -3.58 12.90
CA PHE A 160 -8.52 -2.49 13.23
C PHE A 160 -9.94 -2.75 12.69
N VAL A 161 -10.07 -3.15 11.42
CA VAL A 161 -11.36 -3.47 10.80
C VAL A 161 -12.05 -4.67 11.47
N LYS A 162 -11.30 -5.67 11.95
CA LYS A 162 -11.87 -6.83 12.67
C LYS A 162 -12.17 -6.54 14.14
N LEU A 163 -11.34 -5.73 14.81
CA LEU A 163 -11.38 -5.52 16.26
C LEU A 163 -12.33 -4.38 16.65
N LEU A 164 -12.33 -3.27 15.89
CA LEU A 164 -13.15 -2.09 16.20
C LEU A 164 -14.65 -2.40 16.31
N PRO A 165 -15.28 -3.13 15.37
CA PRO A 165 -16.70 -3.46 15.48
C PRO A 165 -17.00 -4.35 16.68
N LYS A 166 -16.08 -5.25 17.03
CA LYS A 166 -16.19 -6.12 18.20
C LYS A 166 -16.11 -5.32 19.52
N ILE A 167 -15.24 -4.31 19.58
CA ILE A 167 -15.15 -3.38 20.73
C ILE A 167 -16.42 -2.54 20.83
N LEU A 168 -16.90 -1.99 19.71
CA LEU A 168 -18.10 -1.17 19.66
C LEU A 168 -19.41 -2.00 19.77
N ARG A 169 -19.32 -3.32 19.80
CA ARG A 169 -20.45 -4.27 19.79
C ARG A 169 -21.44 -4.03 18.64
N ILE A 170 -20.91 -3.61 17.48
CA ILE A 170 -21.68 -3.37 16.27
C ILE A 170 -21.64 -4.62 15.41
N ASP A 171 -22.82 -5.11 15.00
CA ASP A 171 -22.93 -6.19 14.03
C ASP A 171 -22.79 -5.63 12.61
N LEU A 172 -21.61 -5.84 12.03
CA LEU A 172 -21.30 -5.42 10.66
C LEU A 172 -22.29 -5.96 9.63
N ASN A 173 -22.83 -7.17 9.84
CA ASN A 173 -23.76 -7.78 8.88
C ASN A 173 -25.11 -7.07 8.91
N ALA A 174 -25.60 -6.75 10.10
CA ALA A 174 -26.84 -6.00 10.27
C ALA A 174 -26.74 -4.58 9.70
N GLU A 175 -25.60 -3.91 9.92
CA GLU A 175 -25.37 -2.55 9.43
C GLU A 175 -25.19 -2.52 7.90
N ALA A 176 -24.52 -3.52 7.32
CA ALA A 176 -24.41 -3.71 5.88
C ALA A 176 -25.79 -3.91 5.23
N GLN A 177 -26.63 -4.78 5.80
CA GLN A 177 -28.01 -4.98 5.32
C GLN A 177 -28.87 -3.71 5.42
N ALA A 178 -28.71 -2.94 6.51
CA ALA A 178 -29.41 -1.66 6.66
C ALA A 178 -28.98 -0.62 5.62
N LEU A 179 -27.69 -0.59 5.26
CA LEU A 179 -27.14 0.26 4.20
C LEU A 179 -27.63 -0.15 2.81
N GLU A 180 -27.69 -1.45 2.52
CA GLU A 180 -28.24 -1.97 1.27
C GLU A 180 -29.73 -1.65 1.11
N ALA A 181 -30.52 -1.79 2.18
CA ALA A 181 -31.93 -1.41 2.20
C ALA A 181 -32.11 0.10 1.93
N LYS A 182 -31.29 0.95 2.55
CA LYS A 182 -31.28 2.41 2.28
C LYS A 182 -30.86 2.74 0.85
N ARG A 183 -29.96 1.96 0.25
CA ARG A 183 -29.52 2.15 -1.15
C ARG A 183 -30.61 1.76 -2.14
N LYS A 184 -31.28 0.61 -1.94
CA LYS A 184 -32.41 0.17 -2.77
C LYS A 184 -33.59 1.14 -2.75
N GLY A 185 -33.84 1.80 -1.61
CA GLY A 185 -34.87 2.85 -1.51
C GLY A 185 -34.52 4.13 -2.27
N LYS A 186 -33.24 4.38 -2.55
CA LYS A 186 -32.77 5.61 -3.22
C LYS A 186 -32.55 5.43 -4.73
N TYR A 187 -32.37 4.20 -5.19
CA TYR A 187 -32.24 3.82 -6.60
C TYR A 187 -33.01 2.50 -6.83
N PRO A 188 -34.33 2.55 -7.10
CA PRO A 188 -35.08 1.37 -7.50
C PRO A 188 -34.56 0.85 -8.87
N PRO A 189 -34.77 -0.45 -9.16
CA PRO A 189 -34.30 -1.07 -10.40
C PRO A 189 -34.92 -0.46 -11.67
#